data_AF-M5T3V0-F1
#
_entry.id   AF-M5T3V0-F1
#
_cell.length_a   1.000
_cell.length_b   1.000
_cell.length_c   1.000
_cell.angle_alpha   90.00
_cell.angle_beta   90.00
_cell.angle_gamma   90.00
#
_symmetry.space_group_name_H-M   'P 1'
#
loop_
_entity.id
_entity.type
_entity.pdbx_description
1 polymer ?
#
loop_
_entity_poly.entity_id
_entity_poly.type
_entity_poly.pdbx_seq_one_letter_code
_entity_poly.pdbx_strand_id
1 'polypeptide(L)'
;MTRRRLRGIEGLETRRVLAAAISVVDGSLLVEGDAEGEIAIVDLGDGTLQVTESGAGTDGGDLVEVVEGVSDDILIHLDPSGVGADDAVSIDLSANSVAVDSIFAALGSGDNTVSLDGGTISGDLVVAAEEGNDAVAIGQEATVQGNVEAVLGEGDNTLAVDGDVEGVLAACNGDGDDSIAIGEQSEIGGDVRIGLGDGENSVDVAGQIAGDLNLRGGVDDDTLTVLAEAIVAGNVNASLGDGENTTTIDGTVEGDLIGAAFEEDDSELDADSDVDESGDSVEDDMGMGFARGEHLVGMSERREHPIDQQGIGSGECANVDGEETEDGVADEETTAVEGDETLDDSIDTAVDLVATDEEDPTDLSDDETVVIETNLGLGDQTANEELGRRRGRSGHARTEQR
;
A
#
# COMPACT_ATOMS: atom_id res chain seq x y z
N MET A 1 -3.82 61.23 40.49
CA MET A 1 -4.64 60.38 39.60
C MET A 1 -3.70 59.49 38.81
N THR A 2 -3.57 58.23 39.23
CA THR A 2 -2.61 57.27 38.68
C THR A 2 -3.35 56.45 37.61
N ARG A 3 -3.06 56.68 36.33
CA ARG A 3 -3.62 55.88 35.24
C ARG A 3 -2.98 54.48 35.29
N ARG A 4 -3.75 53.48 35.72
CA ARG A 4 -3.39 52.07 35.50
C ARG A 4 -3.35 51.83 34.00
N ARG A 5 -2.15 51.53 33.47
CA ARG A 5 -2.00 50.97 32.13
C ARG A 5 -2.57 49.55 32.20
N LEU A 6 -3.66 49.30 31.47
CA LEU A 6 -4.11 47.95 31.18
C LEU A 6 -2.97 47.27 30.41
N ARG A 7 -2.46 46.16 30.93
CA ARG A 7 -1.59 45.28 30.16
C ARG A 7 -2.47 44.68 29.08
N GLY A 8 -2.17 44.96 27.81
CA GLY A 8 -2.79 44.24 26.70
C GLY A 8 -2.41 42.78 26.87
N ILE A 9 -3.42 41.92 26.93
CA ILE A 9 -3.22 40.49 26.79
C ILE A 9 -2.98 40.32 25.30
N GLU A 10 -1.73 40.12 24.90
CA GLU A 10 -1.42 39.67 23.54
C GLU A 10 -2.07 38.30 23.41
N GLY A 11 -2.94 38.14 22.40
CA GLY A 11 -3.53 36.84 22.10
C GLY A 11 -2.39 35.88 21.80
N LEU A 12 -2.41 34.70 22.44
CA LEU A 12 -1.56 33.59 22.04
C LEU A 12 -1.73 33.43 20.52
N GLU A 13 -0.63 33.58 19.78
CA GLU A 13 -0.65 33.37 18.34
C GLU A 13 -1.18 31.95 18.10
N THR A 14 -2.31 31.82 17.40
CA THR A 14 -2.79 30.57 16.84
C THR A 14 -1.87 30.17 15.69
N ARG A 15 -0.62 29.81 16.03
CA ARG A 15 0.24 29.07 15.12
C ARG A 15 -0.24 27.64 15.19
N ARG A 16 -0.89 27.19 14.14
CA ARG A 16 -1.18 25.78 13.94
C ARG A 16 -0.02 25.15 13.19
N VAL A 17 0.28 23.95 13.63
CA VAL A 17 1.16 22.99 12.97
C VAL A 17 0.25 21.91 12.43
N LEU A 18 0.71 21.24 11.38
CA LEU A 18 0.18 19.97 10.92
C LEU A 18 0.06 18.99 12.11
N ALA A 19 -0.91 18.09 12.07
CA ALA A 19 -1.03 17.06 13.10
C ALA A 19 0.13 16.06 12.96
N ALA A 20 0.45 15.69 11.72
CA ALA A 20 1.72 15.08 11.36
C ALA A 20 2.87 16.11 11.36
N ALA A 21 3.94 15.83 12.09
CA ALA A 21 5.16 16.61 12.07
C ALA A 21 5.95 16.34 10.78
N ILE A 22 6.38 17.41 10.11
CA ILE A 22 7.20 17.34 8.90
C ILE A 22 8.59 17.88 9.17
N SER A 23 9.61 17.16 8.71
CA SER A 23 10.98 17.65 8.72
C SER A 23 11.81 17.08 7.59
N VAL A 24 12.93 17.73 7.25
CA VAL A 24 13.94 17.18 6.34
C VAL A 24 15.22 16.95 7.13
N VAL A 25 15.68 15.70 7.19
CA VAL A 25 16.87 15.27 7.94
C VAL A 25 17.83 14.58 6.99
N ASP A 26 19.01 15.16 6.83
CA ASP A 26 20.08 14.63 5.97
C ASP A 26 19.70 14.33 4.50
N GLY A 27 18.61 14.95 4.02
CA GLY A 27 18.11 14.75 2.65
C GLY A 27 16.83 13.93 2.60
N SER A 28 16.45 13.26 3.69
CA SER A 28 15.22 12.49 3.78
C SER A 28 14.06 13.36 4.26
N LEU A 29 12.90 13.24 3.64
CA LEU A 29 11.64 13.79 4.15
C LEU A 29 11.13 12.85 5.24
N LEU A 30 10.83 13.39 6.42
CA LEU A 30 10.27 12.66 7.55
C LEU A 30 8.89 13.24 7.89
N VAL A 31 7.88 12.38 7.86
CA VAL A 31 6.48 12.65 8.23
C VAL A 31 6.14 11.74 9.41
N GLU A 32 5.88 12.30 10.59
CA GLU A 32 5.63 11.53 11.83
C GLU A 32 4.42 12.06 12.59
N GLY A 33 3.57 11.19 13.13
CA GLY A 33 2.50 11.56 14.06
C GLY A 33 1.14 11.01 13.68
N ASP A 34 0.06 11.68 14.08
CA ASP A 34 -1.30 11.26 13.76
C ASP A 34 -1.83 12.22 12.68
N ALA A 35 -2.36 11.70 11.58
CA ALA A 35 -2.99 12.54 10.56
C ALA A 35 -4.47 12.80 10.93
N GLU A 36 -4.94 14.05 10.77
CA GLU A 36 -6.37 14.40 10.89
C GLU A 36 -7.13 14.23 9.55
N GLY A 37 -6.40 13.95 8.47
CA GLY A 37 -6.91 13.72 7.12
C GLY A 37 -5.80 13.34 6.16
N GLU A 38 -6.12 13.26 4.87
CA GLU A 38 -5.17 12.83 3.83
C GLU A 38 -3.88 13.68 3.81
N ILE A 39 -2.74 12.99 3.79
CA ILE A 39 -1.40 13.55 3.57
C ILE A 39 -1.05 13.44 2.09
N ALA A 40 -0.96 14.56 1.38
CA ALA A 40 -0.54 14.61 -0.01
C ALA A 40 0.87 15.20 -0.15
N ILE A 41 1.81 14.43 -0.71
CA ILE A 41 3.20 14.81 -1.00
C ILE A 41 3.33 14.99 -2.52
N VAL A 42 3.57 16.21 -2.99
CA VAL A 42 3.55 16.54 -4.42
C VAL A 42 4.86 17.20 -4.84
N ASP A 43 5.54 16.67 -5.86
CA ASP A 43 6.67 17.32 -6.51
C ASP A 43 6.21 18.50 -7.38
N LEU A 44 6.66 19.71 -7.03
CA LEU A 44 6.25 20.95 -7.71
C LEU A 44 7.02 21.23 -9.01
N GLY A 45 8.02 20.41 -9.35
CA GLY A 45 8.81 20.55 -10.58
C GLY A 45 9.93 21.60 -10.50
N ASP A 46 10.19 22.17 -9.34
CA ASP A 46 11.27 23.13 -9.09
C ASP A 46 12.31 22.64 -8.06
N GLY A 47 12.31 21.34 -7.78
CA GLY A 47 13.17 20.69 -6.79
C GLY A 47 12.64 20.80 -5.35
N THR A 48 11.36 21.09 -5.18
CA THR A 48 10.68 21.17 -3.89
C THR A 48 9.48 20.22 -3.84
N LEU A 49 9.20 19.71 -2.65
CA LEU A 49 7.97 18.95 -2.39
C LEU A 49 6.99 19.84 -1.63
N GLN A 50 5.72 19.76 -1.98
CA GLN A 50 4.62 20.29 -1.18
C GLN A 50 4.00 19.14 -0.41
N VAL A 51 3.96 19.24 0.92
CA VAL A 51 3.20 18.33 1.76
C VAL A 51 1.94 19.06 2.25
N THR A 52 0.80 18.42 2.08
CA THR A 52 -0.52 18.95 2.46
C THR A 52 -1.21 17.97 3.37
N GLU A 53 -1.86 18.44 4.43
CA GLU A 53 -2.76 17.65 5.25
C GLU A 53 -4.17 18.22 5.12
N SER A 54 -5.09 17.42 4.58
CA SER A 54 -6.48 17.85 4.41
C SER A 54 -7.20 17.94 5.76
N GLY A 55 -8.07 18.94 5.91
CA GLY A 55 -8.90 19.07 7.12
C GLY A 55 -8.22 19.59 8.40
N ALA A 56 -6.88 19.59 8.50
CA ALA A 56 -6.15 19.97 9.73
C ALA A 56 -6.24 21.47 10.13
N GLY A 57 -6.77 22.32 9.26
CA GLY A 57 -6.99 23.75 9.53
C GLY A 57 -8.10 24.03 10.54
N THR A 58 -8.09 25.23 11.17
CA THR A 58 -9.10 25.64 12.17
C THR A 58 -10.55 25.53 11.71
N ASP A 59 -10.75 25.65 10.40
CA ASP A 59 -12.04 25.71 9.75
C ASP A 59 -12.28 24.46 8.89
N GLY A 60 -11.49 23.39 9.08
CA GLY A 60 -11.49 22.19 8.26
C GLY A 60 -10.85 22.38 6.88
N GLY A 61 -9.91 23.32 6.75
CA GLY A 61 -9.18 23.57 5.49
C GLY A 61 -7.76 23.02 5.53
N ASP A 62 -7.12 22.90 4.38
CA ASP A 62 -5.84 22.19 4.28
C ASP A 62 -4.67 23.00 4.86
N LEU A 63 -3.74 22.31 5.51
CA LEU A 63 -2.45 22.85 5.91
C LEU A 63 -1.41 22.45 4.88
N VAL A 64 -0.52 23.38 4.53
CA VAL A 64 0.46 23.19 3.44
C VAL A 64 1.84 23.59 3.94
N GLU A 65 2.80 22.70 3.76
CA GLU A 65 4.23 22.93 3.97
C GLU A 65 4.99 22.68 2.67
N VAL A 66 5.88 23.60 2.29
CA VAL A 66 6.77 23.43 1.14
C VAL A 66 8.17 23.16 1.68
N VAL A 67 8.70 21.98 1.35
CA VAL A 67 10.00 21.52 1.81
C VAL A 67 11.03 21.56 0.67
N GLU A 68 12.22 22.04 0.99
CA GLU A 68 13.36 22.05 0.08
C GLU A 68 14.43 21.09 0.59
N GLY A 69 15.29 20.60 -0.32
CA GLY A 69 16.47 19.81 0.06
C GLY A 69 16.20 18.33 0.32
N VAL A 70 15.03 17.82 -0.10
CA VAL A 70 14.79 16.38 -0.20
C VAL A 70 15.62 15.83 -1.37
N SER A 71 16.43 14.82 -1.10
CA SER A 71 17.35 14.22 -2.09
C SER A 71 17.73 12.78 -1.75
N ASP A 72 17.01 12.16 -0.82
CA ASP A 72 17.27 10.82 -0.30
C ASP A 72 15.89 10.14 -0.11
N ASP A 73 15.55 9.64 1.06
CA ASP A 73 14.30 8.88 1.28
C ASP A 73 13.08 9.74 1.61
N ILE A 74 11.89 9.15 1.48
CA ILE A 74 10.66 9.60 2.14
C ILE A 74 10.30 8.58 3.21
N LEU A 75 10.22 9.04 4.46
CA LEU A 75 9.89 8.26 5.65
C LEU A 75 8.57 8.76 6.22
N ILE A 76 7.57 7.90 6.25
CA ILE A 76 6.22 8.19 6.75
C ILE A 76 5.94 7.20 7.87
N HIS A 77 5.74 7.72 9.09
CA HIS A 77 5.33 6.96 10.25
C HIS A 77 4.07 7.61 10.84
N LEU A 78 2.91 7.07 10.48
CA LEU A 78 1.60 7.52 10.97
C LEU A 78 1.04 6.52 12.00
N ASP A 79 0.14 7.03 12.84
CA ASP A 79 -0.46 6.39 14.04
C ASP A 79 0.40 5.28 14.68
N PRO A 80 1.59 5.60 15.21
CA PRO A 80 2.37 4.60 15.95
C PRO A 80 1.72 4.23 17.29
N SER A 81 0.55 4.79 17.61
CA SER A 81 -0.13 4.66 18.89
C SER A 81 -1.29 3.67 18.88
N GLY A 82 -1.72 3.21 17.70
CA GLY A 82 -2.67 2.12 17.49
C GLY A 82 -4.09 2.48 17.89
N VAL A 83 -4.56 3.69 17.56
CA VAL A 83 -5.95 4.09 17.77
C VAL A 83 -6.82 3.86 16.54
N GLY A 84 -6.49 2.87 15.69
CA GLY A 84 -7.32 2.45 14.56
C GLY A 84 -7.72 3.62 13.68
N ALA A 85 -6.79 4.56 13.47
CA ALA A 85 -7.04 5.75 12.69
C ALA A 85 -6.82 5.40 11.22
N ASP A 86 -7.80 5.72 10.38
CA ASP A 86 -7.67 5.56 8.93
C ASP A 86 -6.66 6.58 8.40
N ASP A 87 -5.48 6.14 7.95
CA ASP A 87 -4.48 7.02 7.35
C ASP A 87 -4.55 6.99 5.82
N ALA A 88 -4.48 8.16 5.19
CA ALA A 88 -4.46 8.27 3.73
C ALA A 88 -3.25 9.07 3.28
N VAL A 89 -2.42 8.47 2.42
CA VAL A 89 -1.19 9.06 1.90
C VAL A 89 -1.20 9.02 0.37
N SER A 90 -1.06 10.17 -0.26
CA SER A 90 -0.85 10.29 -1.71
C SER A 90 0.52 10.90 -2.00
N ILE A 91 1.27 10.27 -2.90
CA ILE A 91 2.62 10.67 -3.28
C ILE A 91 2.64 10.85 -4.81
N ASP A 92 2.72 12.10 -5.27
CA ASP A 92 2.82 12.47 -6.69
C ASP A 92 4.24 12.97 -6.98
N LEU A 93 5.02 12.14 -7.69
CA LEU A 93 6.37 12.44 -8.15
C LEU A 93 6.42 12.67 -9.68
N SER A 94 5.28 12.91 -10.32
CA SER A 94 5.16 13.04 -11.78
C SER A 94 6.03 14.17 -12.38
N ALA A 95 6.34 15.20 -11.60
CA ALA A 95 7.21 16.28 -12.04
C ALA A 95 8.70 15.87 -12.12
N ASN A 96 9.10 14.79 -11.45
CA ASN A 96 10.41 14.15 -11.50
C ASN A 96 11.58 15.15 -11.37
N SER A 97 11.45 16.10 -10.44
CA SER A 97 12.43 17.15 -10.14
C SER A 97 13.16 16.93 -8.82
N VAL A 98 12.57 16.13 -7.94
CA VAL A 98 13.17 15.65 -6.69
C VAL A 98 13.66 14.22 -6.88
N ALA A 99 14.92 13.95 -6.53
CA ALA A 99 15.44 12.58 -6.51
C ALA A 99 15.04 11.93 -5.19
N VAL A 100 14.27 10.85 -5.28
CA VAL A 100 13.89 10.02 -4.13
C VAL A 100 14.60 8.67 -4.27
N ASP A 101 15.32 8.29 -3.23
CA ASP A 101 16.00 6.99 -3.18
C ASP A 101 14.96 5.92 -2.84
N SER A 102 14.39 5.93 -1.62
CA SER A 102 13.36 4.96 -1.23
C SER A 102 12.16 5.63 -0.55
N ILE A 103 11.04 4.91 -0.48
CA ILE A 103 9.86 5.32 0.28
C ILE A 103 9.53 4.25 1.31
N PHE A 104 9.37 4.65 2.56
CA PHE A 104 8.96 3.79 3.65
C PHE A 104 7.72 4.39 4.32
N ALA A 105 6.62 3.64 4.34
CA ALA A 105 5.38 4.02 5.00
C ALA A 105 5.00 2.97 6.04
N ALA A 106 4.90 3.38 7.31
CA ALA A 106 4.32 2.60 8.39
C ALA A 106 3.08 3.35 8.89
N LEU A 107 1.90 2.73 8.81
CA LEU A 107 0.60 3.41 9.00
C LEU A 107 -0.16 2.93 10.24
N GLY A 108 0.35 1.94 10.96
CA GLY A 108 -0.33 1.38 12.13
C GLY A 108 -1.61 0.63 11.74
N SER A 109 -2.60 0.63 12.64
CA SER A 109 -3.90 -0.01 12.43
C SER A 109 -4.96 1.02 12.00
N GLY A 110 -6.03 0.60 11.34
CA GLY A 110 -7.05 1.44 10.71
C GLY A 110 -7.18 1.10 9.22
N ASP A 111 -8.18 1.64 8.52
CA ASP A 111 -8.29 1.44 7.07
C ASP A 111 -7.31 2.39 6.36
N ASN A 112 -6.12 1.92 5.98
CA ASN A 112 -5.08 2.79 5.45
C ASN A 112 -5.01 2.78 3.92
N THR A 113 -4.54 3.88 3.33
CA THR A 113 -4.33 3.99 1.88
C THR A 113 -3.01 4.64 1.55
N VAL A 114 -2.25 4.05 0.61
CA VAL A 114 -1.04 4.63 0.03
C VAL A 114 -1.16 4.62 -1.48
N SER A 115 -0.91 5.77 -2.11
CA SER A 115 -0.78 5.88 -3.55
C SER A 115 0.54 6.51 -3.95
N LEU A 116 1.20 5.92 -4.95
CA LEU A 116 2.37 6.47 -5.63
C LEU A 116 2.01 6.73 -7.09
N ASP A 117 2.04 7.99 -7.51
CA ASP A 117 1.79 8.41 -8.89
C ASP A 117 3.01 9.09 -9.51
N GLY A 118 3.36 8.67 -10.73
CA GLY A 118 4.46 9.23 -11.48
C GLY A 118 5.87 9.05 -10.86
N GLY A 119 6.86 9.56 -11.59
CA GLY A 119 8.24 9.67 -11.10
C GLY A 119 9.03 8.37 -11.09
N THR A 120 10.24 8.44 -10.55
CA THR A 120 11.13 7.28 -10.40
C THR A 120 11.76 7.30 -9.03
N ILE A 121 11.59 6.22 -8.26
CA ILE A 121 12.36 5.98 -7.04
C ILE A 121 13.52 5.02 -7.35
N SER A 122 14.72 5.35 -6.86
CA SER A 122 15.96 4.62 -7.23
C SER A 122 16.16 3.32 -6.42
N GLY A 123 15.40 3.19 -5.33
CA GLY A 123 15.44 2.12 -4.34
C GLY A 123 14.05 1.53 -4.14
N ASP A 124 13.73 1.22 -2.90
CA ASP A 124 12.59 0.37 -2.56
C ASP A 124 11.34 1.20 -2.19
N LEU A 125 10.17 0.63 -2.43
CA LEU A 125 8.90 1.07 -1.82
C LEU A 125 8.51 0.02 -0.79
N VAL A 126 8.44 0.42 0.48
CA VAL A 126 8.00 -0.44 1.57
C VAL A 126 6.78 0.17 2.23
N VAL A 127 5.68 -0.58 2.27
CA VAL A 127 4.46 -0.21 2.98
C VAL A 127 4.16 -1.26 4.03
N ALA A 128 3.95 -0.82 5.26
CA ALA A 128 3.57 -1.66 6.39
C ALA A 128 2.33 -1.07 7.07
N ALA A 129 1.27 -1.87 7.13
CA ALA A 129 0.06 -1.62 7.90
C ALA A 129 -0.18 -2.80 8.86
N GLU A 130 -1.18 -2.68 9.74
CA GLU A 130 -1.50 -3.67 10.77
C GLU A 130 -2.91 -4.26 10.59
N GLU A 131 -3.86 -3.96 11.47
CA GLU A 131 -5.26 -4.38 11.31
C GLU A 131 -6.04 -3.30 10.56
N GLY A 132 -6.85 -3.67 9.57
CA GLY A 132 -7.73 -2.78 8.83
C GLY A 132 -7.83 -3.15 7.35
N ASN A 133 -8.74 -2.50 6.62
CA ASN A 133 -8.83 -2.72 5.18
C ASN A 133 -7.86 -1.77 4.48
N ASP A 134 -6.67 -2.27 4.15
CA ASP A 134 -5.59 -1.45 3.62
C ASP A 134 -5.54 -1.47 2.09
N ALA A 135 -5.13 -0.35 1.48
CA ALA A 135 -4.98 -0.25 0.03
C ALA A 135 -3.64 0.39 -0.38
N VAL A 136 -2.93 -0.28 -1.28
CA VAL A 136 -1.70 0.24 -1.91
C VAL A 136 -1.90 0.31 -3.42
N ALA A 137 -1.60 1.47 -4.01
CA ALA A 137 -1.70 1.70 -5.44
C ALA A 137 -0.40 2.29 -6.01
N ILE A 138 0.17 1.63 -7.03
CA ILE A 138 1.31 2.12 -7.81
C ILE A 138 0.80 2.49 -9.19
N GLY A 139 0.73 3.79 -9.46
CA GLY A 139 0.20 4.36 -10.69
C GLY A 139 1.03 4.03 -11.92
N GLN A 140 0.38 4.06 -13.07
CA GLN A 140 0.94 3.67 -14.37
C GLN A 140 2.21 4.43 -14.79
N GLU A 141 2.38 5.67 -14.32
CA GLU A 141 3.53 6.50 -14.65
C GLU A 141 4.67 6.40 -13.61
N ALA A 142 4.50 5.60 -12.55
CA ALA A 142 5.50 5.40 -11.52
C ALA A 142 6.47 4.27 -11.89
N THR A 143 7.74 4.45 -11.53
CA THR A 143 8.79 3.42 -11.64
C THR A 143 9.50 3.23 -10.31
N VAL A 144 9.53 1.99 -9.82
CA VAL A 144 10.31 1.55 -8.65
C VAL A 144 11.52 0.76 -9.13
N GLN A 145 12.73 1.32 -9.02
CA GLN A 145 13.95 0.62 -9.48
C GLN A 145 14.41 -0.50 -8.54
N GLY A 146 14.01 -0.44 -7.27
CA GLY A 146 14.23 -1.48 -6.28
C GLY A 146 13.06 -2.46 -6.22
N ASN A 147 12.76 -2.87 -5.00
CA ASN A 147 11.68 -3.80 -4.70
C ASN A 147 10.45 -3.04 -4.21
N VAL A 148 9.30 -3.67 -4.36
CA VAL A 148 8.07 -3.29 -3.67
C VAL A 148 7.79 -4.35 -2.62
N GLU A 149 7.63 -3.94 -1.37
CA GLU A 149 7.23 -4.79 -0.25
C GLU A 149 5.98 -4.17 0.41
N ALA A 150 4.87 -4.91 0.38
CA ALA A 150 3.63 -4.53 1.02
C ALA A 150 3.29 -5.57 2.10
N VAL A 151 3.28 -5.16 3.36
CA VAL A 151 2.81 -5.95 4.50
C VAL A 151 1.54 -5.29 5.00
N LEU A 152 0.38 -5.86 4.64
CA LEU A 152 -0.91 -5.21 4.84
C LEU A 152 -1.68 -5.77 6.05
N GLY A 153 -1.23 -6.88 6.63
CA GLY A 153 -1.81 -7.42 7.86
C GLY A 153 -3.26 -7.87 7.68
N GLU A 154 -4.07 -7.76 8.74
CA GLU A 154 -5.42 -8.34 8.82
C GLU A 154 -6.47 -7.40 8.22
N GLY A 155 -7.46 -7.92 7.50
CA GLY A 155 -8.55 -7.15 6.89
C GLY A 155 -8.66 -7.38 5.39
N ASP A 156 -9.65 -6.77 4.74
CA ASP A 156 -9.84 -6.92 3.29
C ASP A 156 -8.87 -5.98 2.56
N ASN A 157 -7.70 -6.47 2.16
CA ASN A 157 -6.64 -5.62 1.61
C ASN A 157 -6.65 -5.56 0.09
N THR A 158 -6.11 -4.47 -0.46
CA THR A 158 -5.95 -4.29 -1.91
C THR A 158 -4.55 -3.83 -2.28
N LEU A 159 -3.91 -4.51 -3.23
CA LEU A 159 -2.68 -4.06 -3.88
C LEU A 159 -2.87 -3.96 -5.39
N ALA A 160 -2.76 -2.75 -5.93
CA ALA A 160 -2.83 -2.49 -7.36
C ALA A 160 -1.48 -1.97 -7.89
N VAL A 161 -0.89 -2.67 -8.85
CA VAL A 161 0.38 -2.30 -9.49
C VAL A 161 0.16 -2.08 -10.99
N ASP A 162 0.01 -0.81 -11.38
CA ASP A 162 -0.09 -0.41 -12.79
C ASP A 162 1.24 0.11 -13.36
N GLY A 163 2.18 0.51 -12.49
CA GLY A 163 3.52 0.99 -12.84
C GLY A 163 4.58 -0.09 -12.96
N ASP A 164 5.83 0.33 -13.15
CA ASP A 164 6.98 -0.55 -13.34
C ASP A 164 7.72 -0.83 -12.02
N VAL A 165 8.13 -2.09 -11.81
CA VAL A 165 8.98 -2.50 -10.69
C VAL A 165 10.19 -3.25 -11.24
N GLU A 166 11.38 -2.67 -11.24
CA GLU A 166 12.57 -3.33 -11.81
C GLU A 166 13.05 -4.53 -10.97
N GLY A 167 12.74 -4.54 -9.66
CA GLY A 167 13.08 -5.60 -8.71
C GLY A 167 11.96 -6.59 -8.44
N VAL A 168 11.87 -7.05 -7.20
CA VAL A 168 10.87 -8.01 -6.72
C VAL A 168 9.62 -7.27 -6.26
N LEU A 169 8.45 -7.86 -6.53
CA LEU A 169 7.19 -7.49 -5.89
C LEU A 169 6.86 -8.53 -4.80
N ALA A 170 6.77 -8.10 -3.56
CA ALA A 170 6.36 -8.92 -2.42
C ALA A 170 5.12 -8.33 -1.76
N ALA A 171 4.10 -9.15 -1.55
CA ALA A 171 2.88 -8.79 -0.84
C ALA A 171 2.54 -9.85 0.20
N CYS A 172 2.23 -9.41 1.42
CA CYS A 172 1.93 -10.27 2.55
C CYS A 172 0.73 -9.72 3.29
N ASN A 173 -0.36 -10.45 3.19
CA ASN A 173 -1.60 -10.16 3.86
C ASN A 173 -1.89 -11.21 4.94
N GLY A 174 -2.80 -10.88 5.85
CA GLY A 174 -3.33 -11.71 6.92
C GLY A 174 -4.72 -12.25 6.57
N ASP A 175 -5.59 -12.40 7.57
CA ASP A 175 -6.97 -12.86 7.38
C ASP A 175 -7.81 -11.75 6.72
N GLY A 176 -8.58 -12.08 5.68
CA GLY A 176 -9.51 -11.17 5.02
C GLY A 176 -9.71 -11.50 3.55
N ASP A 177 -10.67 -10.85 2.89
CA ASP A 177 -10.88 -11.05 1.46
C ASP A 177 -9.95 -10.11 0.67
N ASP A 178 -8.74 -10.58 0.32
CA ASP A 178 -7.73 -9.76 -0.34
C ASP A 178 -7.83 -9.73 -1.87
N SER A 179 -7.35 -8.62 -2.44
CA SER A 179 -7.30 -8.42 -3.88
C SER A 179 -5.95 -7.88 -4.34
N ILE A 180 -5.27 -8.60 -5.22
CA ILE A 180 -4.02 -8.16 -5.84
C ILE A 180 -4.17 -8.10 -7.36
N ALA A 181 -3.85 -6.95 -7.94
CA ALA A 181 -3.92 -6.74 -9.38
C ALA A 181 -2.58 -6.22 -9.93
N ILE A 182 -2.03 -6.92 -10.91
CA ILE A 182 -0.88 -6.48 -11.72
C ILE A 182 -1.41 -6.04 -13.08
N GLY A 183 -1.47 -4.73 -13.31
CA GLY A 183 -2.11 -4.11 -14.47
C GLY A 183 -1.43 -4.43 -15.81
N GLU A 184 -2.18 -4.30 -16.90
CA GLU A 184 -1.74 -4.62 -18.29
C GLU A 184 -0.44 -3.92 -18.71
N GLN A 185 -0.15 -2.77 -18.09
CA GLN A 185 0.98 -1.91 -18.44
C GLN A 185 2.17 -2.09 -17.49
N SER A 186 2.01 -2.87 -16.43
CA SER A 186 3.06 -3.11 -15.45
C SER A 186 4.12 -4.06 -15.99
N GLU A 187 5.39 -3.72 -15.77
CA GLU A 187 6.53 -4.63 -15.94
C GLU A 187 7.21 -4.89 -14.59
N ILE A 188 7.17 -6.13 -14.12
CA ILE A 188 7.91 -6.61 -12.94
C ILE A 188 9.18 -7.31 -13.42
N GLY A 189 10.35 -6.70 -13.16
CA GLY A 189 11.65 -7.17 -13.61
C GLY A 189 12.21 -8.37 -12.84
N GLY A 190 11.69 -8.63 -11.63
CA GLY A 190 12.06 -9.75 -10.78
C GLY A 190 10.92 -10.75 -10.56
N ASP A 191 10.99 -11.43 -9.41
CA ASP A 191 9.96 -12.37 -8.97
C ASP A 191 8.78 -11.63 -8.36
N VAL A 192 7.60 -12.25 -8.41
CA VAL A 192 6.42 -11.89 -7.63
C VAL A 192 6.23 -12.92 -6.53
N ARG A 193 6.13 -12.48 -5.27
CA ARG A 193 5.84 -13.31 -4.09
C ARG A 193 4.61 -12.79 -3.38
N ILE A 194 3.58 -13.60 -3.27
CA ILE A 194 2.31 -13.22 -2.66
C ILE A 194 1.92 -14.26 -1.60
N GLY A 195 1.70 -13.80 -0.38
CA GLY A 195 0.99 -14.54 0.67
C GLY A 195 -0.36 -13.87 0.95
N LEU A 196 -1.45 -14.61 0.75
CA LEU A 196 -2.82 -14.09 0.84
C LEU A 196 -3.50 -14.31 2.21
N GLY A 197 -2.92 -15.11 3.10
CA GLY A 197 -3.59 -15.45 4.36
C GLY A 197 -4.91 -16.22 4.18
N ASP A 198 -5.77 -16.20 5.20
CA ASP A 198 -7.12 -16.81 5.16
C ASP A 198 -8.15 -15.83 4.57
N GLY A 199 -9.30 -16.31 4.08
CA GLY A 199 -10.32 -15.49 3.40
C GLY A 199 -10.50 -15.77 1.91
N GLU A 200 -11.53 -15.18 1.27
CA GLU A 200 -11.80 -15.38 -0.16
C GLU A 200 -10.94 -14.44 -1.02
N ASN A 201 -9.73 -14.88 -1.38
CA ASN A 201 -8.74 -14.01 -2.01
C ASN A 201 -8.72 -14.06 -3.54
N SER A 202 -8.19 -12.99 -4.16
CA SER A 202 -8.07 -12.86 -5.61
C SER A 202 -6.74 -12.28 -6.07
N VAL A 203 -6.13 -12.90 -7.09
CA VAL A 203 -4.94 -12.41 -7.77
C VAL A 203 -5.19 -12.38 -9.29
N ASP A 204 -5.14 -11.18 -9.86
CA ASP A 204 -5.25 -10.95 -11.30
C ASP A 204 -3.91 -10.44 -11.86
N VAL A 205 -3.37 -11.17 -12.84
CA VAL A 205 -2.13 -10.82 -13.53
C VAL A 205 -2.45 -10.50 -14.99
N ALA A 206 -2.34 -9.23 -15.35
CA ALA A 206 -2.50 -8.73 -16.70
C ALA A 206 -1.19 -8.22 -17.34
N GLY A 207 -0.20 -7.85 -16.52
CA GLY A 207 1.09 -7.33 -16.95
C GLY A 207 2.16 -8.38 -17.26
N GLN A 208 3.42 -7.95 -17.24
CA GLN A 208 4.60 -8.78 -17.50
C GLN A 208 5.38 -9.06 -16.21
N ILE A 209 5.77 -10.31 -16.00
CA ILE A 209 6.64 -10.77 -14.92
C ILE A 209 7.86 -11.45 -15.55
N ALA A 210 9.04 -10.90 -15.34
CA ALA A 210 10.28 -11.44 -15.90
C ALA A 210 10.85 -12.62 -15.08
N GLY A 211 10.49 -12.71 -13.79
CA GLY A 211 10.85 -13.81 -12.90
C GLY A 211 9.74 -14.83 -12.70
N ASP A 212 9.75 -15.46 -11.53
CA ASP A 212 8.73 -16.43 -11.11
C ASP A 212 7.52 -15.73 -10.45
N LEU A 213 6.32 -16.28 -10.63
CA LEU A 213 5.13 -15.93 -9.85
C LEU A 213 4.90 -16.99 -8.77
N ASN A 214 5.08 -16.61 -7.50
CA ASN A 214 4.89 -17.48 -6.35
C ASN A 214 3.70 -16.98 -5.53
N LEU A 215 2.68 -17.82 -5.41
CA LEU A 215 1.44 -17.52 -4.72
C LEU A 215 1.14 -18.57 -3.66
N ARG A 216 0.83 -18.11 -2.45
CA ARG A 216 0.38 -18.94 -1.34
C ARG A 216 -0.93 -18.39 -0.78
N GLY A 217 -1.97 -19.21 -0.87
CA GLY A 217 -3.28 -18.99 -0.28
C GLY A 217 -3.44 -19.62 1.10
N GLY A 218 -4.67 -19.59 1.61
CA GLY A 218 -5.04 -20.00 2.95
C GLY A 218 -6.05 -21.15 2.99
N VAL A 219 -6.93 -21.12 3.98
CA VAL A 219 -7.93 -22.18 4.19
C VAL A 219 -9.18 -22.04 3.30
N ASP A 220 -9.51 -20.82 2.89
CA ASP A 220 -10.74 -20.48 2.17
C ASP A 220 -10.55 -20.47 0.63
N ASP A 221 -11.56 -20.03 -0.11
CA ASP A 221 -11.60 -20.12 -1.57
C ASP A 221 -10.74 -19.02 -2.23
N ASP A 222 -9.63 -19.38 -2.87
CA ASP A 222 -8.76 -18.43 -3.57
C ASP A 222 -8.91 -18.49 -5.09
N THR A 223 -8.71 -17.36 -5.76
CA THR A 223 -8.71 -17.24 -7.22
C THR A 223 -7.39 -16.69 -7.77
N LEU A 224 -6.79 -17.38 -8.73
CA LEU A 224 -5.68 -16.88 -9.55
C LEU A 224 -6.12 -16.77 -11.03
N THR A 225 -6.02 -15.58 -11.61
CA THR A 225 -6.25 -15.33 -13.04
C THR A 225 -4.99 -14.76 -13.69
N VAL A 226 -4.43 -15.46 -14.67
CA VAL A 226 -3.40 -14.92 -15.58
C VAL A 226 -4.07 -14.58 -16.90
N LEU A 227 -4.31 -13.30 -17.15
CA LEU A 227 -5.11 -12.79 -18.27
C LEU A 227 -4.41 -12.98 -19.63
N ALA A 228 -5.19 -12.92 -20.70
CA ALA A 228 -4.75 -13.28 -22.06
C ALA A 228 -3.51 -12.53 -22.60
N GLU A 229 -3.27 -11.30 -22.15
CA GLU A 229 -2.12 -10.49 -22.58
C GLU A 229 -0.92 -10.57 -21.63
N ALA A 230 -1.08 -11.23 -20.48
CA ALA A 230 -0.03 -11.37 -19.48
C ALA A 230 1.09 -12.30 -19.94
N ILE A 231 2.31 -12.04 -19.47
CA ILE A 231 3.49 -12.86 -19.71
C ILE A 231 4.20 -13.13 -18.40
N VAL A 232 4.38 -14.40 -18.03
CA VAL A 232 5.28 -14.84 -16.96
C VAL A 232 6.44 -15.59 -17.60
N ALA A 233 7.63 -14.99 -17.59
CA ALA A 233 8.81 -15.59 -18.20
C ALA A 233 9.39 -16.75 -17.36
N GLY A 234 9.18 -16.72 -16.04
CA GLY A 234 9.53 -17.81 -15.14
C GLY A 234 8.41 -18.84 -14.97
N ASN A 235 8.43 -19.49 -13.82
CA ASN A 235 7.43 -20.46 -13.39
C ASN A 235 6.25 -19.76 -12.73
N VAL A 236 5.10 -20.42 -12.76
CA VAL A 236 3.97 -20.06 -11.89
C VAL A 236 3.85 -21.16 -10.84
N ASN A 237 4.12 -20.82 -9.59
CA ASN A 237 3.97 -21.69 -8.43
C ASN A 237 2.78 -21.22 -7.59
N ALA A 238 1.67 -21.96 -7.62
CA ALA A 238 0.45 -21.61 -6.90
C ALA A 238 0.04 -22.71 -5.92
N SER A 239 0.11 -22.41 -4.62
CA SER A 239 -0.40 -23.23 -3.53
C SER A 239 -1.53 -22.48 -2.84
N LEU A 240 -2.75 -22.67 -3.35
CA LEU A 240 -3.97 -21.97 -2.89
C LEU A 240 -4.62 -22.64 -1.65
N GLY A 241 -3.90 -23.52 -0.96
CA GLY A 241 -4.40 -24.18 0.25
C GLY A 241 -5.64 -25.07 0.09
N ASP A 242 -6.55 -25.02 1.06
CA ASP A 242 -7.56 -26.07 1.32
C ASP A 242 -8.96 -25.79 0.71
N GLY A 243 -9.25 -24.56 0.27
CA GLY A 243 -10.56 -24.14 -0.23
C GLY A 243 -10.95 -24.65 -1.62
N GLU A 244 -12.14 -24.24 -2.09
CA GLU A 244 -12.62 -24.45 -3.47
C GLU A 244 -11.92 -23.46 -4.43
N ASN A 245 -10.63 -23.69 -4.62
CA ASN A 245 -9.77 -22.80 -5.39
C ASN A 245 -10.02 -22.80 -6.90
N THR A 246 -9.87 -21.63 -7.52
CA THR A 246 -9.97 -21.46 -8.98
C THR A 246 -8.66 -20.95 -9.55
N THR A 247 -8.19 -21.55 -10.64
CA THR A 247 -7.04 -21.03 -11.41
C THR A 247 -7.35 -20.98 -12.90
N THR A 248 -7.16 -19.80 -13.50
CA THR A 248 -7.35 -19.56 -14.94
C THR A 248 -6.07 -19.03 -15.55
N ILE A 249 -5.54 -19.73 -16.56
CA ILE A 249 -4.33 -19.30 -17.28
C ILE A 249 -4.69 -19.07 -18.75
N ASP A 250 -4.99 -17.81 -19.09
CA ASP A 250 -5.24 -17.35 -20.46
C ASP A 250 -3.98 -16.74 -21.11
N GLY A 251 -3.04 -16.26 -20.29
CA GLY A 251 -1.79 -15.63 -20.71
C GLY A 251 -0.69 -16.60 -21.13
N THR A 252 0.52 -16.08 -21.31
CA THR A 252 1.71 -16.87 -21.65
C THR A 252 2.56 -17.13 -20.42
N VAL A 253 2.84 -18.41 -20.13
CA VAL A 253 3.85 -18.83 -19.14
C VAL A 253 4.98 -19.54 -19.89
N GLU A 254 6.20 -19.00 -19.84
CA GLU A 254 7.36 -19.58 -20.53
C GLU A 254 8.02 -20.72 -19.74
N GLY A 255 7.88 -20.71 -18.41
CA GLY A 255 8.35 -21.77 -17.50
C GLY A 255 7.32 -22.86 -17.24
N ASP A 256 7.42 -23.49 -16.07
CA ASP A 256 6.53 -24.57 -15.64
C ASP A 256 5.36 -24.01 -14.80
N LEU A 257 4.20 -24.69 -14.87
CA LEU A 257 3.11 -24.53 -13.91
C LEU A 257 3.29 -25.55 -12.79
N ILE A 258 3.42 -25.07 -11.55
CA ILE A 258 3.77 -25.86 -10.37
C ILE A 258 2.76 -25.56 -9.25
N GLY A 259 2.36 -26.60 -8.50
CA GLY A 259 1.53 -26.44 -7.30
C GLY A 259 0.24 -27.26 -7.36
N ALA A 260 -0.38 -27.42 -6.18
CA ALA A 260 -1.59 -28.21 -6.00
C ALA A 260 -2.76 -27.73 -6.88
N ALA A 261 -2.80 -26.42 -7.18
CA ALA A 261 -3.80 -25.82 -8.06
C ALA A 261 -3.76 -26.38 -9.50
N PHE A 262 -2.66 -27.04 -9.90
CA PHE A 262 -2.46 -27.58 -11.25
C PHE A 262 -2.42 -29.12 -11.29
N GLU A 263 -2.60 -29.81 -10.16
CA GLU A 263 -2.62 -31.27 -10.16
C GLU A 263 -3.86 -31.79 -10.89
N GLU A 264 -3.65 -32.54 -11.97
CA GLU A 264 -4.67 -32.90 -12.99
C GLU A 264 -5.82 -33.80 -12.51
N ASP A 265 -6.08 -33.98 -11.21
CA ASP A 265 -7.03 -35.01 -10.75
C ASP A 265 -8.51 -34.64 -11.02
N ASP A 266 -8.82 -33.40 -11.43
CA ASP A 266 -10.20 -32.95 -11.70
C ASP A 266 -10.45 -32.31 -13.08
N SER A 267 -9.49 -32.32 -14.01
CA SER A 267 -9.81 -31.90 -15.38
C SER A 267 -10.48 -33.03 -16.17
N GLU A 268 -11.82 -33.09 -16.12
CA GLU A 268 -12.59 -33.54 -17.27
C GLU A 268 -12.34 -32.54 -18.41
N LEU A 269 -11.15 -32.60 -19.01
CA LEU A 269 -10.88 -32.03 -20.32
C LEU A 269 -11.85 -32.72 -21.28
N ASP A 270 -12.99 -32.08 -21.53
CA ASP A 270 -13.96 -32.38 -22.58
C ASP A 270 -13.28 -32.23 -23.95
N ALA A 271 -12.34 -33.12 -24.24
CA ALA A 271 -11.71 -33.32 -25.53
C ALA A 271 -12.68 -34.08 -26.45
N ASP A 272 -13.90 -33.56 -26.60
CA ASP A 272 -14.83 -33.89 -27.69
C ASP A 272 -14.60 -32.98 -28.90
N SER A 273 -13.40 -32.40 -29.05
CA SER A 273 -12.97 -31.85 -30.32
C SER A 273 -12.61 -33.01 -31.25
N ASP A 274 -13.53 -33.35 -32.15
CA ASP A 274 -13.32 -34.19 -33.32
C ASP A 274 -12.00 -33.81 -34.04
N VAL A 275 -10.90 -34.50 -33.68
CA VAL A 275 -9.64 -34.42 -34.41
C VAL A 275 -9.84 -35.17 -35.72
N ASP A 276 -10.11 -34.41 -36.78
CA ASP A 276 -10.07 -34.87 -38.17
C ASP A 276 -8.61 -35.16 -38.55
N GLU A 277 -8.20 -36.42 -38.37
CA GLU A 277 -6.95 -36.98 -38.88
C GLU A 277 -6.97 -36.98 -40.42
N SER A 278 -6.69 -35.83 -41.05
CA SER A 278 -6.27 -35.79 -42.44
C SER A 278 -4.92 -35.10 -42.56
N GLY A 279 -3.89 -35.95 -42.62
CA GLY A 279 -2.51 -35.52 -42.63
C GLY A 279 -2.08 -34.77 -43.88
N ASP A 280 -1.03 -33.98 -43.72
CA ASP A 280 -0.08 -33.75 -44.80
C ASP A 280 1.31 -33.47 -44.20
N SER A 281 2.27 -34.30 -44.57
CA SER A 281 3.67 -34.20 -44.17
C SER A 281 4.37 -33.19 -45.07
N VAL A 282 4.80 -32.05 -44.52
CA VAL A 282 5.73 -31.14 -45.20
C VAL A 282 7.01 -31.08 -44.38
N GLU A 283 7.98 -31.88 -44.83
CA GLU A 283 9.39 -31.65 -44.53
C GLU A 283 9.78 -30.32 -45.20
N ASP A 284 10.24 -29.33 -44.44
CA ASP A 284 11.20 -28.38 -44.99
C ASP A 284 12.15 -27.80 -43.93
N ASP A 285 13.40 -28.02 -44.27
CA ASP A 285 14.69 -27.62 -43.73
C ASP A 285 14.87 -26.09 -43.81
N MET A 286 15.43 -25.46 -42.77
CA MET A 286 16.57 -24.51 -42.87
C MET A 286 16.83 -23.81 -41.52
N GLY A 287 18.04 -24.00 -41.01
CA GLY A 287 18.52 -23.32 -39.79
C GLY A 287 18.97 -21.86 -40.02
N MET A 288 19.40 -21.21 -38.93
CA MET A 288 20.47 -20.21 -38.86
C MET A 288 20.74 -19.85 -37.39
N GLY A 289 22.03 -19.80 -37.02
CA GLY A 289 22.49 -19.51 -35.67
C GLY A 289 22.59 -18.03 -35.35
N PHE A 290 22.58 -17.71 -34.05
CA PHE A 290 22.85 -16.37 -33.54
C PHE A 290 23.86 -16.39 -32.38
N ALA A 291 24.65 -15.32 -32.36
CA ALA A 291 25.89 -15.15 -31.62
C ALA A 291 25.66 -14.59 -30.21
N ARG A 292 26.50 -15.02 -29.27
CA ARG A 292 26.58 -14.53 -27.89
C ARG A 292 27.33 -13.18 -27.84
N GLY A 293 26.72 -12.19 -27.19
CA GLY A 293 27.35 -10.94 -26.78
C GLY A 293 27.59 -10.92 -25.27
N GLU A 294 28.80 -10.60 -24.85
CA GLU A 294 29.23 -10.50 -23.46
C GLU A 294 28.86 -9.11 -22.89
N HIS A 295 28.15 -9.07 -21.75
CA HIS A 295 27.85 -7.83 -21.02
C HIS A 295 28.69 -7.75 -19.75
N LEU A 296 29.46 -6.66 -19.61
CA LEU A 296 30.23 -6.32 -18.41
C LEU A 296 29.29 -5.82 -17.30
N VAL A 297 29.46 -6.35 -16.09
CA VAL A 297 28.84 -5.86 -14.86
C VAL A 297 29.83 -4.93 -14.15
N GLY A 298 29.40 -3.67 -13.95
CA GLY A 298 30.09 -2.70 -13.10
C GLY A 298 29.48 -2.74 -11.71
N MET A 299 30.27 -3.13 -10.71
CA MET A 299 29.87 -3.11 -9.30
C MET A 299 29.89 -1.66 -8.79
N SER A 300 28.74 -1.13 -8.39
CA SER A 300 28.65 0.09 -7.58
C SER A 300 28.58 -0.29 -6.09
N GLU A 301 29.36 0.39 -5.26
CA GLU A 301 29.38 0.19 -3.82
C GLU A 301 28.24 1.04 -3.20
N ARG A 302 27.10 0.41 -2.87
CA ARG A 302 26.04 1.01 -2.05
C ARG A 302 26.52 1.12 -0.60
N ARG A 303 26.29 2.28 0.03
CA ARG A 303 26.55 2.51 1.45
C ARG A 303 25.31 2.11 2.22
N GLU A 304 25.42 1.06 3.03
CA GLU A 304 24.36 0.65 3.95
C GLU A 304 24.27 1.66 5.11
N HIS A 305 23.17 2.41 5.18
CA HIS A 305 22.75 3.10 6.40
C HIS A 305 21.88 2.13 7.21
N PRO A 306 22.23 1.85 8.49
CA PRO A 306 21.41 1.00 9.33
C PRO A 306 20.25 1.84 9.88
N ILE A 307 19.14 1.87 9.15
CA ILE A 307 17.85 2.17 9.75
C ILE A 307 17.45 0.87 10.48
N ASP A 308 17.18 0.95 11.78
CA ASP A 308 16.68 -0.17 12.58
C ASP A 308 15.27 -0.53 12.06
N GLN A 309 15.20 -1.40 11.05
CA GLN A 309 13.97 -2.04 10.53
C GLN A 309 13.34 -3.01 11.56
N GLN A 310 13.64 -2.88 12.85
CA GLN A 310 13.26 -3.84 13.90
C GLN A 310 11.76 -3.87 14.20
N GLY A 311 10.94 -3.08 13.51
CA GLY A 311 9.48 -3.07 13.64
C GLY A 311 8.71 -3.64 12.45
N ILE A 312 9.34 -3.78 11.27
CA ILE A 312 8.66 -4.31 10.09
C ILE A 312 8.96 -5.82 10.05
N GLY A 313 8.00 -6.61 10.50
CA GLY A 313 8.10 -8.05 10.61
C GLY A 313 8.21 -8.74 9.23
N SER A 314 9.37 -8.67 8.59
CA SER A 314 9.69 -9.44 7.36
C SER A 314 9.64 -10.97 7.52
N GLY A 315 9.24 -11.47 8.70
CA GLY A 315 9.22 -12.89 9.03
C GLY A 315 8.09 -13.68 8.38
N GLU A 316 6.98 -13.03 8.02
CA GLU A 316 5.81 -13.74 7.47
C GLU A 316 5.93 -13.95 5.95
N CYS A 317 6.46 -12.97 5.22
CA CYS A 317 6.78 -13.09 3.79
C CYS A 317 7.84 -14.15 3.47
N ALA A 318 8.74 -14.44 4.41
CA ALA A 318 9.88 -15.33 4.18
C ALA A 318 9.48 -16.79 3.92
N ASN A 319 8.22 -17.17 4.19
CA ASN A 319 7.75 -18.55 4.05
C ASN A 319 7.02 -18.84 2.73
N VAL A 320 7.00 -17.89 1.78
CA VAL A 320 6.39 -18.11 0.45
C VAL A 320 7.29 -18.99 -0.44
N ASP A 321 8.60 -19.06 -0.18
CA ASP A 321 9.58 -19.79 -1.02
C ASP A 321 9.49 -21.35 -0.94
N GLY A 322 8.40 -21.90 -0.38
CA GLY A 322 8.09 -23.33 -0.49
C GLY A 322 9.08 -24.27 0.22
N GLU A 323 9.98 -23.76 1.07
CA GLU A 323 10.66 -24.61 2.03
C GLU A 323 9.64 -25.01 3.10
N GLU A 324 8.93 -26.12 2.86
CA GLU A 324 8.20 -26.81 3.91
C GLU A 324 9.18 -26.96 5.07
N THR A 325 8.94 -26.20 6.14
CA THR A 325 9.62 -26.44 7.39
C THR A 325 9.14 -27.81 7.80
N GLU A 326 9.97 -28.84 7.52
CA GLU A 326 9.69 -30.20 7.96
C GLU A 326 9.37 -30.09 9.45
N ASP A 327 8.10 -30.25 9.80
CA ASP A 327 7.59 -30.19 11.16
C ASP A 327 8.42 -31.17 11.97
N GLY A 328 9.47 -30.62 12.60
CA GLY A 328 10.28 -31.32 13.55
C GLY A 328 9.37 -31.54 14.72
N VAL A 329 8.66 -32.68 14.70
CA VAL A 329 7.79 -33.18 15.77
C VAL A 329 8.50 -32.89 17.08
N ALA A 330 8.10 -31.82 17.74
CA ALA A 330 8.55 -31.52 19.07
C ALA A 330 7.89 -32.61 19.90
N ASP A 331 8.63 -33.70 20.13
CA ASP A 331 8.35 -34.65 21.20
C ASP A 331 8.36 -33.84 22.49
N GLU A 332 7.21 -33.27 22.84
CA GLU A 332 6.92 -32.79 24.19
C GLU A 332 6.89 -34.02 25.10
N GLU A 333 8.07 -34.50 25.47
CA GLU A 333 8.28 -35.37 26.60
C GLU A 333 7.95 -34.54 27.86
N THR A 334 6.65 -34.46 28.15
CA THR A 334 6.09 -33.95 29.41
C THR A 334 6.54 -34.86 30.55
N THR A 335 7.77 -34.64 31.01
CA THR A 335 8.24 -35.21 32.27
C THR A 335 7.48 -34.53 33.41
N ALA A 336 6.43 -35.20 33.88
CA ALA A 336 5.78 -34.88 35.14
C ALA A 336 6.82 -34.90 36.27
N VAL A 337 7.30 -33.73 36.66
CA VAL A 337 8.06 -33.55 37.90
C VAL A 337 7.03 -33.56 39.03
N GLU A 338 6.85 -34.75 39.63
CA GLU A 338 6.13 -34.86 40.90
C GLU A 338 6.83 -34.01 41.96
N GLY A 339 6.01 -33.28 42.72
CA GLY A 339 6.42 -32.25 43.64
C GLY A 339 7.34 -32.72 44.76
N ASP A 340 8.20 -31.79 45.17
CA ASP A 340 8.79 -31.78 46.49
C ASP A 340 8.35 -30.49 47.19
N GLU A 341 7.35 -30.64 48.06
CA GLU A 341 7.00 -29.62 49.04
C GLU A 341 8.15 -29.54 50.05
N THR A 342 8.80 -28.38 50.16
CA THR A 342 9.14 -27.76 51.45
C THR A 342 9.92 -26.47 51.22
N LEU A 343 9.75 -25.54 52.18
CA LEU A 343 10.53 -24.32 52.46
C LEU A 343 9.98 -23.05 51.80
N ASP A 344 9.89 -21.92 52.47
CA ASP A 344 10.00 -21.55 53.89
C ASP A 344 9.54 -20.08 53.95
N ASP A 345 9.15 -19.69 55.15
CA ASP A 345 8.60 -18.43 55.58
C ASP A 345 9.27 -17.14 55.07
N SER A 346 8.42 -16.11 55.01
CA SER A 346 8.70 -14.72 55.40
C SER A 346 9.45 -13.81 54.42
N ILE A 347 8.69 -13.03 53.64
CA ILE A 347 9.01 -11.61 53.43
C ILE A 347 7.75 -10.77 53.65
N ASP A 348 7.61 -10.30 54.88
CA ASP A 348 6.91 -9.06 55.21
C ASP A 348 7.60 -7.91 54.45
N THR A 349 6.90 -7.26 53.53
CA THR A 349 7.21 -5.86 53.21
C THR A 349 5.91 -5.10 53.03
N ALA A 350 5.58 -4.33 54.06
CA ALA A 350 4.52 -3.35 54.05
C ALA A 350 4.77 -2.31 52.96
N VAL A 351 3.86 -2.21 51.99
CA VAL A 351 3.72 -1.04 51.15
C VAL A 351 2.40 -0.37 51.54
N ASP A 352 2.58 0.77 52.20
CA ASP A 352 1.59 1.70 52.69
C ASP A 352 0.94 2.41 51.48
N LEU A 353 -0.20 1.88 51.03
CA LEU A 353 -1.03 2.54 50.02
C LEU A 353 -1.88 3.61 50.71
N VAL A 354 -1.38 4.85 50.60
CA VAL A 354 -2.11 6.08 50.90
C VAL A 354 -3.32 6.16 49.96
N ALA A 355 -4.51 5.95 50.52
CA ALA A 355 -5.78 6.31 49.91
C ALA A 355 -5.87 7.85 49.84
N THR A 356 -5.86 8.41 48.63
CA THR A 356 -6.29 9.77 48.38
C THR A 356 -7.71 9.77 47.86
N ASP A 357 -8.56 10.42 48.65
CA ASP A 357 -9.95 10.84 48.47
C ASP A 357 -10.59 10.70 47.08
N GLU A 358 -11.72 10.02 47.09
CA GLU A 358 -12.82 10.15 46.14
C GLU A 358 -13.47 11.54 46.31
N GLU A 359 -13.16 12.49 45.43
CA GLU A 359 -13.95 13.71 45.27
C GLU A 359 -15.00 13.49 44.16
N ASP A 360 -16.17 13.07 44.63
CA ASP A 360 -17.54 13.37 44.17
C ASP A 360 -17.67 14.41 43.02
N PRO A 361 -17.96 14.01 41.77
CA PRO A 361 -18.48 14.95 40.78
C PRO A 361 -19.98 15.14 41.02
N THR A 362 -20.28 16.27 41.65
CA THR A 362 -21.62 16.82 41.81
C THR A 362 -22.41 16.82 40.50
N ASP A 363 -23.53 16.10 40.55
CA ASP A 363 -24.84 16.43 39.99
C ASP A 363 -24.96 17.89 39.50
N LEU A 364 -24.94 18.05 38.17
CA LEU A 364 -25.47 19.22 37.48
C LEU A 364 -26.57 18.74 36.52
N SER A 365 -27.72 18.37 37.07
CA SER A 365 -28.99 18.59 36.40
C SER A 365 -29.17 20.09 36.17
N ASP A 366 -29.21 20.52 34.90
CA ASP A 366 -30.08 21.59 34.37
C ASP A 366 -29.57 21.99 32.98
N ASP A 367 -29.76 21.10 32.00
CA ASP A 367 -29.63 21.50 30.59
C ASP A 367 -30.98 22.04 30.11
N GLU A 368 -31.06 23.37 30.08
CA GLU A 368 -32.10 24.11 29.37
C GLU A 368 -32.05 23.71 27.90
N THR A 369 -33.09 23.03 27.43
CA THR A 369 -33.39 22.89 26.00
C THR A 369 -33.56 24.28 25.38
N VAL A 370 -32.50 24.83 24.80
CA VAL A 370 -32.57 25.99 23.92
C VAL A 370 -33.12 25.52 22.57
N VAL A 371 -34.42 25.69 22.39
CA VAL A 371 -35.08 25.58 21.09
C VAL A 371 -34.59 26.75 20.23
N ILE A 372 -33.59 26.49 19.38
CA ILE A 372 -33.28 27.40 18.27
C ILE A 372 -34.32 27.11 17.18
N GLU A 373 -35.38 27.92 17.15
CA GLU A 373 -36.25 28.02 15.98
C GLU A 373 -35.44 28.60 14.81
N THR A 374 -34.81 27.73 14.02
CA THR A 374 -34.33 28.12 12.69
C THR A 374 -35.54 28.33 11.81
N ASN A 375 -35.88 29.62 11.69
CA ASN A 375 -36.89 30.14 10.79
C ASN A 375 -36.42 29.84 9.35
N LEU A 376 -36.81 28.68 8.82
CA LEU A 376 -36.65 28.32 7.41
C LEU A 376 -37.50 29.26 6.57
N GLY A 377 -36.89 30.39 6.22
CA GLY A 377 -37.36 31.28 5.18
C GLY A 377 -37.36 30.51 3.86
N LEU A 378 -38.55 30.04 3.47
CA LEU A 378 -38.87 29.62 2.12
C LEU A 378 -38.65 30.81 1.17
N GLY A 379 -37.43 30.92 0.67
CA GLY A 379 -37.04 31.83 -0.41
C GLY A 379 -37.40 31.21 -1.75
N ASP A 380 -38.56 31.60 -2.24
CA ASP A 380 -39.13 31.39 -3.58
C ASP A 380 -38.12 31.79 -4.68
N GLN A 381 -37.29 30.85 -5.15
CA GLN A 381 -36.43 31.06 -6.33
C GLN A 381 -37.23 30.77 -7.59
N THR A 382 -37.99 31.80 -7.94
CA THR A 382 -38.64 32.03 -9.22
C THR A 382 -37.63 31.92 -10.38
N ALA A 383 -38.06 31.18 -11.40
CA ALA A 383 -37.43 31.03 -12.71
C ALA A 383 -36.91 32.35 -13.33
N ASN A 384 -35.70 32.29 -13.89
CA ASN A 384 -35.24 33.23 -14.91
C ASN A 384 -34.32 32.51 -15.92
N GLU A 385 -34.95 31.78 -16.84
CA GLU A 385 -34.36 31.42 -18.12
C GLU A 385 -34.31 32.68 -19.00
N GLU A 386 -33.22 33.45 -18.94
CA GLU A 386 -33.03 34.62 -19.81
C GLU A 386 -32.14 34.30 -21.03
N LEU A 387 -32.84 34.16 -22.15
CA LEU A 387 -32.45 34.33 -23.55
C LEU A 387 -31.16 35.15 -23.83
N GLY A 388 -30.09 34.45 -24.21
CA GLY A 388 -28.87 35.02 -24.80
C GLY A 388 -28.70 34.77 -26.30
N ARG A 389 -29.64 35.22 -27.15
CA ARG A 389 -29.46 35.28 -28.61
C ARG A 389 -28.47 36.40 -29.00
N ARG A 390 -27.30 36.08 -29.57
CA ARG A 390 -26.57 36.91 -30.58
C ARG A 390 -25.73 35.99 -31.47
N ARG A 391 -26.14 35.60 -32.68
CA ARG A 391 -26.11 36.36 -33.96
C ARG A 391 -24.87 37.24 -34.16
N GLY A 392 -23.98 36.76 -35.03
CA GLY A 392 -22.95 37.52 -35.76
C GLY A 392 -21.76 36.60 -36.02
N ARG A 393 -21.17 36.48 -37.21
CA ARG A 393 -21.35 37.20 -38.47
C ARG A 393 -20.51 36.45 -39.51
N SER A 394 -21.05 36.33 -40.72
CA SER A 394 -20.35 35.85 -41.91
C SER A 394 -19.12 36.71 -42.26
N GLY A 395 -18.03 36.05 -42.64
CA GLY A 395 -16.97 36.59 -43.50
C GLY A 395 -16.22 35.38 -44.10
N HIS A 396 -16.49 34.91 -45.32
CA HIS A 396 -15.99 35.45 -46.59
C HIS A 396 -14.51 35.85 -46.55
N ALA A 397 -13.65 34.89 -46.94
CA ALA A 397 -12.45 35.17 -47.72
C ALA A 397 -12.23 34.05 -48.76
N ARG A 398 -12.58 34.36 -50.02
CA ARG A 398 -11.86 33.86 -51.20
C ARG A 398 -10.43 34.42 -51.13
N THR A 399 -9.45 33.75 -51.74
CA THR A 399 -8.74 34.23 -52.96
C THR A 399 -7.43 33.43 -53.21
N GLU A 400 -7.27 33.02 -54.49
CA GLU A 400 -6.05 32.71 -55.27
C GLU A 400 -5.15 31.52 -54.87
N GLN A 401 -5.03 30.48 -55.69
CA GLN A 401 -4.22 30.39 -56.94
C GLN A 401 -2.77 30.84 -56.77
N ARG A 402 -1.86 29.85 -56.74
CA ARG A 402 -0.77 29.79 -57.71
C ARG A 402 -0.30 28.37 -57.96
#